data_AF-A0A0R2MLE0-F1
#
_entry.id   AF-A0A0R2MLE0-F1
#
_cell.length_a   1.000
_cell.length_b   1.000
_cell.length_c   1.000
_cell.angle_alpha   90.00
_cell.angle_beta   90.00
_cell.angle_gamma   90.00
#
_symmetry.space_group_name_H-M   'P 1'
#
loop_
_entity.id
_entity.type
_entity.pdbx_description
1 polymer ?
#
loop_
_entity_poly.entity_id
_entity_poly.type
_entity_poly.pdbx_seq_one_letter_code
_entity_poly.pdbx_strand_id
1 'polypeptide(L)' 'MNFLATDYTQLMEDLRTGQRESFSVEPENFMVFHDAYMNYEYRKRIIGMAGLDGQVIYHFESDDKPSK' A
#
# COMPACT_ATOMS: atom_id res chain seq x y z
N MET A 1 -8.24 -8.30 23.93
CA MET A 1 -7.69 -8.89 22.69
C MET A 1 -7.46 -7.74 21.73
N ASN A 2 -6.21 -7.33 21.52
CA ASN A 2 -5.90 -6.28 20.54
C ASN A 2 -6.00 -6.92 19.16
N PHE A 3 -7.13 -6.74 18.50
CA PHE A 3 -7.18 -6.86 17.05
C PHE A 3 -6.33 -5.70 16.53
N LEU A 4 -5.06 -5.97 16.24
CA LEU A 4 -4.17 -5.00 15.62
C LEU A 4 -4.76 -4.69 14.25
N ALA A 5 -5.50 -3.59 14.14
CA ALA A 5 -5.91 -3.05 12.86
C ALA A 5 -4.64 -2.81 12.03
N THR A 6 -4.63 -3.30 10.79
CA THR A 6 -3.51 -3.10 9.88
C THR A 6 -3.29 -1.60 9.68
N ASP A 7 -2.13 -1.09 10.09
CA ASP A 7 -1.78 0.32 9.86
C ASP A 7 -1.29 0.51 8.43
N TYR A 8 -2.24 0.79 7.54
CA TYR A 8 -1.95 1.06 6.14
C TYR A 8 -1.11 2.32 5.91
N THR A 9 -1.14 3.28 6.85
CA THR A 9 -0.29 4.48 6.77
C THR A 9 1.17 4.08 6.91
N GLN A 10 1.48 3.24 7.90
CA GLN A 10 2.83 2.71 8.06
C GLN A 10 3.25 1.87 6.86
N LEU A 11 2.36 1.04 6.31
CA LEU A 11 2.67 0.26 5.11
C LEU A 11 3.02 1.13 3.90
N MET A 12 2.28 2.23 3.66
CA MET A 12 2.60 3.17 2.57
C MET A 12 3.88 3.96 2.82
N GLU A 13 4.21 4.25 4.08
CA GLU A 13 5.47 4.89 4.46
C GLU A 13 6.66 3.94 4.26
N ASP A 14 6.50 2.65 4.57
CA ASP A 14 7.50 1.62 4.30
C ASP A 14 7.75 1.48 2.79
N LEU A 15 6.70 1.59 1.95
CA LEU A 15 6.87 1.63 0.49
C LEU A 15 7.66 2.87 0.05
N ARG A 16 7.35 4.04 0.62
CA ARG A 16 8.01 5.30 0.28
C ARG A 16 9.49 5.32 0.69
N THR A 17 9.80 4.75 1.85
CA THR A 17 11.16 4.69 2.40
C THR A 17 11.98 3.53 1.84
N GLY A 18 11.37 2.66 1.02
CA GLY A 18 12.01 1.47 0.47
C GLY A 18 12.26 0.36 1.51
N GLN A 19 11.66 0.46 2.70
CA GLN A 19 11.67 -0.62 3.69
C GLN A 19 10.83 -1.81 3.21
N ARG A 20 9.89 -1.56 2.29
CA ARG A 20 9.03 -2.56 1.66
C ARG A 20 8.89 -2.26 0.17
N GLU A 21 8.87 -3.30 -0.65
CA GLU A 21 8.67 -3.15 -2.10
C GLU A 21 7.18 -3.09 -2.49
N SER A 22 6.33 -3.89 -1.83
CA SER A 22 4.89 -3.92 -2.06
C SER A 22 4.08 -4.50 -0.89
N PHE A 23 2.77 -4.23 -0.85
CA PHE A 23 1.83 -4.94 0.02
C PHE A 23 0.50 -5.22 -0.70
N SER A 24 -0.18 -6.28 -0.31
CA SER A 24 -1.53 -6.60 -0.79
C SER A 24 -2.61 -6.04 0.14
N VAL A 25 -3.71 -5.60 -0.47
CA VAL A 25 -4.94 -5.22 0.20
C VAL A 25 -6.02 -6.19 -0.24
N GLU A 26 -6.54 -6.94 0.72
CA GLU A 26 -7.71 -7.80 0.50
C GLU A 26 -8.98 -6.94 0.39
N PRO A 27 -10.00 -7.38 -0.36
CA PRO A 27 -11.26 -6.66 -0.51
C PRO A 27 -11.92 -6.29 0.83
N GLU A 28 -11.83 -7.19 1.81
CA GLU A 28 -12.39 -7.02 3.16
C GLU A 28 -11.78 -5.83 3.93
N ASN A 29 -10.52 -5.52 3.63
CA ASN A 29 -9.77 -4.44 4.27
C ASN A 29 -9.70 -3.16 3.41
N PHE A 30 -10.32 -3.17 2.23
CA PHE A 30 -10.23 -2.05 1.28
C PHE A 30 -10.74 -0.75 1.88
N MET A 31 -11.81 -0.78 2.67
CA MET A 31 -12.34 0.43 3.32
C MET A 31 -11.36 1.02 4.34
N VAL A 32 -10.69 0.17 5.14
CA VAL A 32 -9.68 0.61 6.11
C VAL A 32 -8.46 1.19 5.40
N PHE A 33 -8.02 0.53 4.32
CA PHE A 33 -6.97 1.05 3.46
C PHE A 33 -7.36 2.38 2.81
N HIS A 34 -8.59 2.52 2.30
CA HIS A 34 -9.06 3.71 1.62
C HIS A 34 -8.95 4.96 2.50
N ASP A 35 -9.36 4.85 3.77
CA ASP A 35 -9.26 5.96 4.74
C ASP A 35 -7.81 6.40 4.95
N ALA A 36 -6.88 5.44 5.14
CA ALA A 36 -5.46 5.75 5.27
C ALA A 36 -4.91 6.37 3.97
N TYR A 37 -5.24 5.78 2.82
CA TYR A 37 -4.79 6.22 1.50
C TYR A 37 -5.24 7.65 1.19
N MET A 38 -6.49 8.00 1.49
CA MET A 38 -7.03 9.34 1.25
C MET A 38 -6.33 10.42 2.10
N ASN A 39 -5.89 10.07 3.30
CA ASN A 39 -5.16 10.95 4.21
C ASN A 39 -3.64 10.98 3.95
N TYR A 40 -3.11 10.07 3.14
CA TYR A 40 -1.68 10.01 2.86
C TYR A 40 -1.25 11.06 1.82
N GLU A 41 -0.20 11.82 2.15
CA GLU A 41 0.31 12.92 1.33
C GLU A 41 0.80 12.44 -0.04
N TYR A 42 1.55 11.32 -0.06
CA TYR A 42 2.16 10.77 -1.26
C TYR A 42 1.29 9.73 -1.98
N ARG A 43 -0.01 9.67 -1.69
CA ARG A 43 -0.95 8.66 -2.23
C ARG A 43 -0.93 8.55 -3.75
N LYS A 44 -0.68 9.65 -4.48
CA LYS A 44 -0.62 9.66 -5.96
C LYS A 44 0.49 8.78 -6.54
N ARG A 45 1.51 8.45 -5.74
CA ARG A 45 2.62 7.55 -6.12
C ARG A 45 2.41 6.12 -5.64
N ILE A 46 1.34 5.85 -4.90
CA ILE A 46 1.00 4.50 -4.43
C ILE A 46 0.11 3.88 -5.51
N ILE A 47 0.70 3.06 -6.38
CA ILE A 47 0.05 2.50 -7.56
C ILE A 47 -0.40 1.08 -7.27
N GLY A 48 -1.69 0.82 -7.51
CA GLY A 48 -2.31 -0.49 -7.33
C GLY A 48 -2.31 -1.32 -8.61
N MET A 49 -1.94 -2.58 -8.51
CA MET A 49 -2.04 -3.59 -9.57
C MET A 49 -3.03 -4.67 -9.13
N ALA A 50 -3.86 -5.14 -10.07
CA ALA A 50 -4.72 -6.29 -9.81
C ALA A 50 -3.87 -7.53 -9.51
N GLY A 51 -4.08 -8.12 -8.34
CA GLY A 51 -3.47 -9.37 -7.92
C GLY A 51 -4.38 -10.58 -8.21
N LEU A 52 -3.91 -11.75 -7.80
CA LEU A 52 -4.72 -12.97 -7.78
C LEU A 52 -5.78 -12.89 -6.68
N ASP A 53 -6.87 -13.66 -6.81
CA ASP A 53 -7.93 -13.77 -5.80
C ASP A 53 -8.63 -12.45 -5.44
N GLY A 54 -8.62 -11.47 -6.34
CA GLY A 54 -9.32 -10.19 -6.16
C GLY A 54 -8.62 -9.22 -5.22
N GLN A 55 -7.40 -9.53 -4.76
CA GLN A 55 -6.59 -8.59 -3.98
C GLN A 55 -5.94 -7.53 -4.88
N VAL A 56 -5.58 -6.39 -4.31
CA VAL A 56 -4.83 -5.34 -5.01
C VAL A 56 -3.43 -5.24 -4.40
N ILE A 57 -2.40 -5.29 -5.25
CA ILE A 57 -1.00 -5.18 -4.84
C ILE A 57 -0.54 -3.74 -5.08
N TYR A 58 -0.13 -3.05 -4.03
CA TYR A 58 0.34 -1.68 -4.09
C TYR A 58 1.86 -1.59 -4.05
N HIS A 59 2.40 -0.71 -4.88
CA HIS A 59 3.83 -0.37 -4.94
C HIS A 59 3.99 1.16 -4.96
N PHE A 60 5.16 1.66 -4.56
CA PHE A 60 5.47 3.09 -4.64
C PHE A 60 6.24 3.39 -5.92
N GLU A 61 5.63 4.19 -6.80
CA GLU A 61 6.26 4.68 -8.01
C GLU A 61 7.25 5.79 -7.65
N SER A 62 8.52 5.41 -7.63
CA SER A 62 9.66 6.33 -7.61
C SER A 62 10.23 6.41 -9.02
N ASP A 63 10.64 7.60 -9.46
CA ASP A 63 11.41 7.75 -10.72
C ASP A 63 12.75 6.99 -10.70
N ASP A 64 13.12 6.43 -9.55
CA ASP A 64 14.16 5.42 -9.39
C ASP A 64 13.68 4.10 -9.98
N LYS A 65 13.87 3.95 -11.30
CA LYS A 65 13.71 2.68 -12.00
C LYS A 65 14.40 1.57 -11.20
N PRO A 66 13.77 0.40 -10.96
CA PRO A 66 14.53 -0.78 -10.60
C PRO A 66 15.47 -1.05 -11.77
N SER A 67 16.74 -0.73 -11.57
CA SER A 67 17.79 -0.99 -12.52
C SER A 67 17.85 -2.51 -12.69
N LYS A 68 17.37 -3.00 -13.82
CA LYS A 68 17.62 -4.36 -14.27
C LYS A 68 18.22 -4.31 -15.67
#